data_AF-A0A3D8X5N3-F1
#
_entry.id   AF-A0A3D8X5N3-F1
#
_cell.length_a   1.000
_cell.length_b   1.000
_cell.length_c   1.000
_cell.angle_alpha   90.00
_cell.angle_beta   90.00
_cell.angle_gamma   90.00
#
_symmetry.space_group_name_H-M   'P 1'
#
loop_
_entity.id
_entity.type
_entity.pdbx_description
1 polymer ?
#
loop_
_entity_poly.entity_id
_entity_poly.type
_entity_poly.pdbx_seq_one_letter_code
_entity_poly.pdbx_strand_id
1 'polypeptide(L)' 'MNQLAFSFDTDAVIVHSVPVYLICNKDIFKELAIEVDEDIQLSFIGVTAKRKWTILKEKFSLSPPNLENTNSLFN' A
#
# COMPACT_ATOMS: atom_id res chain seq x y z
N MET A 1 31.51 5.89 28.74
CA MET A 1 30.17 6.48 28.52
C MET A 1 29.42 5.56 27.57
N ASN A 2 28.29 5.00 27.98
CA ASN A 2 27.43 4.23 27.09
C ASN A 2 26.59 5.22 26.28
N GLN A 3 26.69 5.19 24.95
CA GLN A 3 25.80 5.95 24.08
C GLN A 3 24.48 5.20 23.96
N LEU A 4 23.37 5.92 24.13
CA LEU A 4 22.03 5.42 23.89
C LEU A 4 21.64 5.76 22.45
N ALA A 5 21.08 4.78 21.75
CA ALA A 5 20.52 4.96 20.42
C ALA A 5 19.01 4.67 20.46
N PHE A 6 18.23 5.51 19.79
CA PHE A 6 16.79 5.38 19.66
C PHE A 6 16.44 5.22 18.18
N SER A 7 15.53 4.31 17.88
CA SER A 7 14.95 4.13 16.54
C SER A 7 13.50 4.55 16.59
N PHE A 8 13.08 5.40 15.67
CA PHE A 8 11.72 5.92 15.58
C PHE A 8 11.10 5.52 14.24
N ASP A 9 9.83 5.14 14.29
CA ASP A 9 9.05 4.84 13.09
C ASP A 9 8.59 6.15 12.40
N THR A 10 8.74 6.24 11.09
CA THR A 10 8.53 7.51 10.38
C THR A 10 7.06 7.85 10.18
N ASP A 11 6.22 6.85 9.87
CA ASP A 11 4.89 7.07 9.27
C ASP A 11 3.79 7.46 10.27
N ALA A 12 4.09 7.31 11.56
CA ALA A 12 3.16 7.66 12.63
C ALA A 12 3.80 8.42 13.81
N VAL A 13 5.14 8.45 13.92
CA VAL A 13 5.83 9.11 15.03
C VAL A 13 6.47 10.43 14.61
N ILE A 14 7.07 10.47 13.42
CA ILE A 14 7.73 11.68 12.90
C ILE A 14 6.82 12.46 11.96
N VAL A 15 6.11 11.75 11.08
CA VAL A 15 5.22 12.32 10.06
C VAL A 15 3.83 11.72 10.22
N HIS A 16 2.79 12.54 10.09
CA HIS A 16 1.41 12.08 10.08
C HIS A 16 1.00 11.64 8.65
N SER A 17 1.67 10.61 8.10
CA SER A 17 1.48 10.18 6.70
C SER A 17 0.35 9.17 6.52
N VAL A 18 -0.14 8.55 7.59
CA VAL A 18 -1.23 7.55 7.56
C VAL A 18 -2.47 8.01 6.80
N PRO A 19 -3.03 9.23 6.99
CA PRO A 19 -4.22 9.65 6.25
C PRO A 19 -3.99 9.70 4.73
N VAL A 20 -2.81 10.15 4.31
CA VAL A 20 -2.43 10.19 2.88
C VAL A 20 -2.35 8.77 2.33
N TYR A 21 -1.74 7.85 3.08
CA TYR A 21 -1.69 6.43 2.70
C TYR A 21 -3.09 5.82 2.55
N LEU A 22 -4.02 6.14 3.44
CA LEU A 22 -5.40 5.63 3.37
C LEU A 22 -6.15 6.16 2.14
N ILE A 23 -6.03 7.45 1.83
CA ILE A 23 -6.65 8.08 0.66
C ILE A 23 -6.10 7.46 -0.63
N CYS A 24 -4.77 7.39 -0.78
CA CYS A 24 -4.16 6.84 -1.98
C CYS A 24 -4.56 5.38 -2.23
N ASN A 25 -4.62 4.55 -1.19
CA ASN A 25 -5.05 3.16 -1.36
C ASN A 25 -6.53 3.05 -1.72
N LYS A 26 -7.39 3.91 -1.16
CA LYS A 26 -8.82 3.92 -1.47
C LYS A 26 -9.07 4.21 -2.95
N ASP A 27 -8.32 5.15 -3.53
CA ASP A 27 -8.42 5.47 -4.95
C ASP A 27 -7.97 4.29 -5.83
N ILE A 28 -6.86 3.64 -5.48
CA ILE A 28 -6.37 2.45 -6.20
C ILE A 28 -7.37 1.29 -6.10
N PHE A 29 -7.96 1.05 -4.92
CA PHE A 29 -8.95 -0.02 -4.75
C PHE A 29 -10.19 0.23 -5.60
N LYS A 30 -10.61 1.49 -5.70
CA LYS A 30 -11.71 1.91 -6.58
C LYS A 30 -11.38 1.68 -8.06
N GLU A 31 -10.17 2.01 -8.50
CA GLU A 31 -9.71 1.75 -9.87
C GLU A 31 -9.66 0.25 -10.20
N LEU A 32 -9.28 -0.58 -9.23
CA LEU A 32 -9.23 -2.03 -9.36
C LEU A 32 -10.60 -2.71 -9.16
N ALA A 33 -11.65 -1.94 -8.85
CA ALA A 33 -12.99 -2.43 -8.52
C ALA A 33 -12.98 -3.50 -7.39
N ILE A 34 -12.11 -3.32 -6.39
CA ILE A 34 -12.05 -4.17 -5.19
C ILE A 34 -12.54 -3.41 -3.97
N GLU A 35 -13.23 -4.12 -3.09
CA GLU A 35 -13.65 -3.59 -1.79
C GLU A 35 -12.76 -4.19 -0.70
N VAL A 36 -11.95 -3.33 -0.08
CA VAL A 36 -11.09 -3.69 1.05
C VAL A 36 -11.69 -3.05 2.29
N ASP A 37 -12.01 -3.87 3.29
CA ASP A 37 -12.52 -3.39 4.57
C ASP A 37 -11.47 -2.56 5.33
N GLU A 38 -11.95 -1.64 6.16
CA GLU A 38 -11.09 -0.70 6.89
C GLU A 38 -10.13 -1.43 7.82
N ASP A 39 -10.56 -2.51 8.49
CA ASP A 39 -9.72 -3.30 9.39
C ASP A 39 -8.52 -3.92 8.65
N ILE A 40 -8.75 -4.49 7.47
CA ILE A 40 -7.67 -5.00 6.61
C ILE A 40 -6.80 -3.86 6.10
N GLN A 41 -7.37 -2.72 5.72
CA GLN A 41 -6.60 -1.57 5.26
C GLN A 41 -5.65 -1.04 6.35
N LEU A 42 -6.14 -0.94 7.60
CA LEU A 42 -5.36 -0.56 8.77
C LEU A 42 -4.27 -1.59 9.09
N SER A 43 -4.54 -2.87 8.88
CA SER A 43 -3.56 -3.95 9.08
C SER A 43 -2.33 -3.83 8.16
N PHE A 44 -2.41 -3.02 7.09
CA PHE A 44 -1.32 -2.79 6.15
C PHE A 44 -0.50 -1.53 6.42
N ILE A 45 -0.79 -0.75 7.47
CA ILE A 45 0.05 0.39 7.87
C ILE A 45 1.40 -0.15 8.38
N GLY A 46 2.51 0.44 7.91
CA GLY A 46 3.86 -0.01 8.23
C GLY A 46 4.28 -1.34 7.59
N VAL A 47 3.40 -2.00 6.82
CA VAL A 47 3.71 -3.24 6.10
C VAL A 47 4.36 -2.90 4.76
N THR A 48 5.35 -3.70 4.35
CA THR A 48 5.98 -3.53 3.04
C THR A 48 4.97 -3.65 1.90
N ALA A 49 5.10 -2.77 0.90
CA ALA A 49 4.21 -2.76 -0.26
C ALA A 49 4.13 -4.13 -0.95
N LYS A 50 5.28 -4.85 -1.04
CA LYS A 50 5.34 -6.20 -1.62
C LYS A 50 4.41 -7.17 -0.89
N ARG A 51 4.48 -7.21 0.45
CA ARG A 51 3.65 -8.12 1.26
C ARG A 51 2.16 -7.79 1.13
N LYS A 52 1.81 -6.50 1.24
CA LYS A 52 0.43 -6.02 1.05
C LYS A 52 -0.13 -6.49 -0.29
N TRP A 53 0.58 -6.20 -1.38
CA TRP A 53 0.10 -6.52 -2.72
C TRP A 53 0.08 -8.01 -3.02
N THR A 54 0.97 -8.82 -2.44
CA THR A 54 0.85 -10.28 -2.52
C THR A 54 -0.49 -10.74 -1.93
N ILE A 55 -0.81 -10.31 -0.71
CA ILE A 55 -2.06 -10.70 -0.03
C ILE A 55 -3.30 -10.20 -0.79
N LEU A 56 -3.31 -8.95 -1.24
CA LEU A 56 -4.44 -8.39 -1.98
C LEU A 56 -4.65 -9.11 -3.32
N LYS A 57 -3.58 -9.42 -4.05
CA LYS A 57 -3.69 -10.15 -5.32
C LYS A 57 -4.24 -11.56 -5.12
N GLU A 58 -3.80 -12.25 -4.07
CA GLU A 58 -4.32 -13.58 -3.73
C GLU A 58 -5.79 -13.52 -3.30
N LYS A 59 -6.15 -12.55 -2.44
CA LYS A 59 -7.52 -12.40 -1.92
C LYS A 59 -8.55 -12.05 -3.00
N PHE A 60 -8.17 -11.18 -3.94
CA PHE A 60 -9.08 -10.64 -4.96
C PHE A 60 -8.85 -11.23 -6.36
N SER A 61 -8.01 -12.26 -6.50
CA SER A 61 -7.64 -12.87 -7.79
C SER A 61 -7.16 -11.84 -8.84
N LEU A 62 -6.43 -10.82 -8.41
CA LEU A 62 -5.99 -9.74 -9.30
C LEU A 62 -4.90 -10.26 -10.24
N SER A 63 -5.15 -10.11 -11.54
CA SER A 63 -4.19 -10.45 -12.58
C SER A 63 -3.10 -9.38 -12.64
N PRO A 64 -1.83 -9.74 -12.90
CA PRO A 64 -0.84 -8.75 -13.28
C PRO A 64 -1.32 -8.00 -14.54
N PRO A 65 -0.96 -6.72 -14.72
CA PRO A 65 -1.32 -5.99 -15.92
C PRO A 65 -0.81 -6.73 -17.15
N ASN A 66 -1.67 -6.95 -18.15
CA ASN A 66 -1.26 -7.47 -19.44
C ASN A 66 -0.27 -6.47 -20.06
N LEU A 67 1.01 -6.86 -20.13
CA LEU A 67 2.10 -6.07 -20.70
C LEU A 67 1.90 -5.74 -22.19
N GLU A 68 0.88 -6.29 -22.85
CA GLU A 68 0.56 -6.00 -24.25
C GLU A 68 -0.10 -4.61 -24.44
N ASN A 69 -0.71 -4.03 -23.41
CA ASN A 69 -1.45 -2.75 -23.51
C ASN A 69 -0.68 -1.51 -23.02
N THR A 70 0.57 -1.62 -22.55
CA THR A 70 1.32 -0.46 -22.04
C THR A 70 1.98 0.36 -23.15
N ASN A 71 2.06 -0.14 -24.38
CA ASN A 71 2.62 0.58 -25.53
C ASN A 71 1.63 1.56 -26.19
N SER A 72 0.34 1.53 -25.82
CA SER A 72 -0.66 2.47 -26.36
C SER A 72 -0.79 3.76 -25.54
N LEU A 73 -0.18 3.83 -24.35
CA LEU A 73 -0.21 5.01 -23.47
C LEU A 73 0.97 5.97 -23.68
N PHE A 74 1.89 5.64 -24.59
CA PHE A 74 3.06 6.45 -24.94
C PHE A 74 3.07 6.92 -26.41
N ASN A 75 1.94 6.83 -27.12
CA ASN A 75 1.76 7.41 -28.46
C ASN A 75 0.74 8.55 -28.44
#